data_AF-A0A9W6NZW4-F1
#
_entry.id   AF-A0A9W6NZW4-F1
#
_cell.length_a   1.000
_cell.length_b   1.000
_cell.length_c   1.000
_cell.angle_alpha   90.00
_cell.angle_beta   90.00
_cell.angle_gamma   90.00
#
_symmetry.space_group_name_H-M   'P 1'
#
loop_
_entity.id
_entity.type
_entity.pdbx_description
1 polymer ?
#
loop_
_entity_poly.entity_id
_entity_poly.type
_entity_poly.pdbx_seq_one_letter_code
_entity_poly.pdbx_strand_id
1 'polypeptide(L)'
;MSADGGLKHVQKALDALAAAGSPLEALAAARDLRRAAEEVERRRAAEAREAGASWSKIGALYGTTKQNVQQRFGAARKRAGNEPA
;
A
#
# COMPACT_ATOMS: atom_id res chain seq x y z
N MET A 1 12.25 -1.32 -7.24
CA MET A 1 11.12 -1.15 -8.18
C MET A 1 10.60 0.28 -8.08
N SER A 2 10.59 1.04 -9.17
CA SER A 2 10.20 2.47 -9.20
C SER A 2 8.72 2.69 -8.85
N ALA A 3 8.34 3.92 -8.46
CA ALA A 3 6.95 4.30 -8.16
C ALA A 3 5.98 3.94 -9.31
N ASP A 4 6.46 3.99 -10.56
CA ASP A 4 5.71 3.61 -11.76
C ASP A 4 5.31 2.12 -11.79
N GLY A 5 6.09 1.24 -11.15
CA GLY A 5 5.77 -0.19 -11.11
C GLY A 5 4.50 -0.47 -10.32
N GLY A 6 4.33 0.18 -9.17
CA GLY A 6 3.16 0.01 -8.31
C GLY A 6 1.86 0.48 -8.98
N LEU A 7 1.89 1.63 -9.64
CA LEU A 7 0.73 2.15 -10.38
C LEU A 7 0.35 1.25 -11.57
N LYS A 8 1.34 0.72 -12.29
CA LYS A 8 1.09 -0.27 -13.36
C LYS A 8 0.40 -1.53 -12.84
N HIS A 9 0.75 -2.00 -11.64
CA HIS A 9 0.07 -3.15 -11.02
C HIS A 9 -1.38 -2.85 -10.63
N VAL A 10 -1.65 -1.64 -10.14
CA VAL A 10 -3.03 -1.18 -9.86
C VAL A 10 -3.85 -1.16 -11.15
N GLN A 11 -3.33 -0.54 -12.21
CA GLN A 11 -4.02 -0.47 -13.49
C GLN A 11 -4.32 -1.86 -14.05
N LYS A 12 -3.32 -2.74 -14.07
CA LYS A 12 -3.50 -4.13 -14.54
C LYS A 12 -4.57 -4.88 -13.74
N ALA A 13 -4.60 -4.72 -12.42
CA ALA A 13 -5.58 -5.40 -11.59
C ALA A 13 -7.01 -4.82 -11.78
N LEU A 14 -7.12 -3.52 -12.03
CA LEU A 14 -8.38 -2.89 -12.38
C LEU A 14 -8.91 -3.39 -13.73
N ASP A 15 -8.04 -3.47 -14.75
CA ASP A 15 -8.39 -3.99 -16.07
C ASP A 15 -8.86 -5.46 -15.97
N ALA A 16 -8.17 -6.27 -15.17
CA ALA A 16 -8.55 -7.66 -14.92
C ALA A 16 -9.90 -7.79 -14.22
N LEU A 17 -10.22 -6.88 -13.29
CA LEU A 17 -11.52 -6.85 -12.61
C LEU A 17 -12.64 -6.47 -13.58
N ALA A 18 -12.41 -5.49 -14.45
CA ALA A 18 -13.38 -5.08 -15.47
C ALA A 18 -13.62 -6.15 -16.54
N ALA A 19 -12.60 -6.95 -16.85
CA ALA A 19 -12.67 -8.01 -17.86
C ALA A 19 -13.09 -9.39 -17.30
N ALA A 20 -13.36 -9.51 -16.00
CA ALA A 20 -13.66 -10.79 -15.36
C ALA A 20 -14.92 -11.44 -15.94
N GLY A 21 -14.81 -12.70 -16.38
CA GLY A 21 -15.92 -13.46 -16.97
C GLY A 21 -16.74 -14.25 -15.94
N SER A 22 -16.24 -14.37 -14.70
CA SER A 22 -16.89 -15.12 -13.63
C SER A 22 -16.75 -14.46 -12.25
N PRO A 23 -17.62 -14.80 -11.28
CA PRO A 23 -17.53 -14.28 -9.92
C PRO A 23 -16.19 -14.59 -9.22
N LEU A 24 -15.60 -15.76 -9.46
CA LEU A 24 -14.31 -16.14 -8.87
C LEU A 24 -13.15 -15.34 -9.46
N GLU A 25 -13.15 -15.10 -10.77
CA GLU A 25 -12.16 -14.24 -11.43
C GLU A 25 -12.28 -12.79 -10.93
N ALA A 26 -13.50 -12.27 -10.80
CA ALA A 26 -13.73 -10.94 -10.26
C ALA A 26 -13.21 -10.81 -8.82
N LEU A 27 -13.45 -11.82 -7.97
CA LEU A 27 -12.95 -11.82 -6.60
C LEU A 27 -11.41 -11.87 -6.55
N ALA A 28 -10.79 -12.68 -7.42
CA ALA A 28 -9.33 -12.76 -7.52
C ALA A 28 -8.73 -11.41 -7.96
N ALA A 29 -9.30 -10.79 -9.00
CA ALA A 29 -8.85 -9.49 -9.49
C ALA A 29 -9.06 -8.37 -8.46
N ALA A 30 -10.19 -8.34 -7.75
CA ALA A 30 -10.45 -7.39 -6.68
C ALA A 30 -9.46 -7.54 -5.52
N ARG A 31 -9.08 -8.78 -5.17
CA ARG A 31 -8.03 -9.05 -4.18
C ARG A 31 -6.68 -8.51 -4.62
N ASP A 32 -6.32 -8.72 -5.88
CA ASP A 32 -5.07 -8.23 -6.45
C ASP A 32 -5.03 -6.70 -6.51
N LEU A 33 -6.15 -6.06 -6.87
CA LEU A 33 -6.31 -4.61 -6.89
C LEU A 33 -6.10 -4.03 -5.49
N ARG A 34 -6.76 -4.60 -4.47
CA ARG A 34 -6.57 -4.17 -3.07
C ARG A 34 -5.11 -4.27 -2.64
N ARG A 35 -4.44 -5.40 -2.92
CA ARG A 35 -3.02 -5.59 -2.57
C ARG A 35 -2.11 -4.58 -3.28
N ALA A 36 -2.36 -4.31 -4.56
CA ALA A 36 -1.57 -3.34 -5.34
C ALA A 36 -1.78 -1.91 -4.80
N ALA A 37 -3.01 -1.55 -4.46
CA ALA A 37 -3.34 -0.24 -3.87
C ALA A 37 -2.69 -0.06 -2.50
N GLU A 38 -2.73 -1.08 -1.63
CA GLU A 38 -2.06 -1.06 -0.32
C GLU A 38 -0.54 -0.86 -0.44
N GLU A 39 0.09 -1.41 -1.48
CA GLU A 39 1.52 -1.22 -1.73
C GLU A 39 1.85 0.21 -2.18
N VAL A 40 1.04 0.78 -3.08
CA VAL A 40 1.15 2.19 -3.47
C VAL A 40 0.98 3.08 -2.24
N GLU A 41 -0.03 2.82 -1.41
CA GLU A 41 -0.30 3.57 -0.18
C GLU A 41 0.90 3.54 0.78
N ARG A 42 1.47 2.36 1.06
CA ARG A 42 2.68 2.21 1.89
C ARG A 42 3.84 3.06 1.36
N ARG A 43 4.05 3.03 0.05
CA ARG A 43 5.13 3.79 -0.58
C ARG A 43 4.91 5.30 -0.47
N ARG A 44 3.69 5.78 -0.76
CA ARG A 44 3.37 7.21 -0.65
C ARG A 44 3.47 7.69 0.80
N ALA A 45 3.11 6.86 1.77
CA ALA A 45 3.33 7.16 3.18
C ALA A 45 4.83 7.29 3.51
N ALA A 46 5.69 6.42 2.97
CA ALA A 46 7.14 6.53 3.13
C ALA A 46 7.71 7.79 2.46
N GLU A 47 7.33 8.07 1.22
CA GLU A 47 7.73 9.28 0.48
C GLU A 47 7.29 10.56 1.23
N ALA A 48 6.06 10.58 1.77
CA ALA A 48 5.58 11.69 2.59
C ALA A 48 6.41 11.86 3.88
N ARG A 49 6.85 10.76 4.50
CA ARG A 49 7.74 10.80 5.66
C ARG A 49 9.12 11.34 5.31
N GLU A 50 9.68 10.92 4.18
CA GLU A 50 10.96 11.43 3.66
C GLU A 50 10.88 12.92 3.32
N ALA A 51 9.75 13.38 2.79
CA ALA A 51 9.46 14.79 2.55
C ALA A 51 9.14 15.61 3.82
N GLY A 52 9.26 15.02 5.02
CA GLY A 52 9.13 15.71 6.30
C GLY A 52 7.72 15.75 6.90
N ALA A 53 6.70 15.13 6.28
CA ALA A 53 5.36 15.08 6.85
C ALA A 53 5.36 14.27 8.16
N SER A 54 4.80 14.81 9.25
CA SER A 54 4.74 14.09 10.53
C SER A 54 3.76 12.90 10.47
N TRP A 55 4.00 11.89 11.30
CA TRP A 55 3.04 10.78 11.46
C TRP A 55 1.65 11.26 11.87
N SER A 56 1.55 12.33 12.65
CA SER A 56 0.25 12.93 13.00
C SER A 56 -0.46 13.50 11.78
N LYS A 57 0.25 14.18 10.87
CA LYS A 57 -0.31 14.73 9.62
C LYS A 57 -0.77 13.60 8.68
N ILE A 58 -0.01 12.52 8.60
CA ILE A 58 -0.41 11.34 7.82
C ILE A 58 -1.63 10.66 8.47
N GLY A 59 -1.64 10.50 9.80
CA GLY A 59 -2.77 9.90 10.54
C GLY A 59 -4.08 10.66 10.37
N ALA A 60 -4.03 11.99 10.25
CA ALA A 60 -5.20 12.81 9.97
C ALA A 60 -5.89 12.44 8.64
N LEU A 61 -5.15 12.01 7.60
CA LEU A 61 -5.73 11.55 6.34
C LEU A 61 -6.58 10.28 6.50
N TYR A 62 -6.28 9.47 7.53
CA TYR A 62 -6.96 8.21 7.82
C TYR A 62 -8.00 8.35 8.93
N GLY A 63 -8.23 9.57 9.45
CA GLY A 63 -9.09 9.78 10.62
C GLY A 63 -8.62 9.00 11.85
N THR A 64 -7.31 8.76 11.99
CA THR A 64 -6.74 7.91 13.05
C THR A 64 -5.56 8.56 13.76
N THR A 65 -5.11 7.95 14.84
CA THR A 65 -4.02 8.48 15.67
C THR A 65 -2.64 8.22 15.03
N LYS A 66 -1.65 9.00 15.49
CA LYS A 66 -0.22 8.80 15.16
C LYS A 66 0.23 7.35 15.39
N GLN A 67 -0.17 6.72 16.49
CA GLN A 67 0.26 5.37 16.84
C GLN A 67 -0.31 4.32 15.88
N ASN A 68 -1.59 4.43 15.53
CA ASN A 68 -2.24 3.51 14.58
C ASN A 68 -1.62 3.60 13.18
N VAL A 69 -1.38 4.82 12.71
CA VAL A 69 -0.77 5.02 11.38
C VAL A 69 0.71 4.59 11.36
N GLN A 70 1.43 4.80 12.47
CA GLN A 70 2.81 4.32 12.62
C GLN A 70 2.88 2.79 12.72
N GLN A 71 1.90 2.13 13.34
CA GLN A 71 1.80 0.67 13.32
C GLN A 71 1.55 0.16 11.89
N ARG A 72 0.65 0.83 11.15
CA ARG A 72 0.28 0.47 9.77
C ARG A 72 1.42 0.66 8.77
N PHE A 73 2.16 1.77 8.84
CA PHE A 73 3.18 2.12 7.84
C PHE A 73 4.62 2.11 8.34
N GLY A 74 4.84 2.29 9.65
CA GLY A 74 6.17 2.39 10.25
C GLY A 74 6.88 1.05 10.49
N ALA A 75 6.16 -0.07 10.45
CA ALA A 75 6.74 -1.41 10.67
C ALA A 75 7.60 -1.92 9.49
N ALA A 76 7.46 -1.33 8.29
CA ALA A 76 8.16 -1.78 7.09
C ALA A 76 9.69 -1.76 7.22
N ARG A 77 10.24 -0.85 8.05
CA ARG A 77 11.69 -0.73 8.26
C ARG A 77 12.25 -1.67 9.32
N LYS A 78 11.41 -2.23 10.20
CA LYS A 78 11.87 -3.08 11.33
C LYS A 78 12.11 -4.55 10.94
N ARG A 79 11.51 -5.02 9.84
CA ARG A 79 11.64 -6.42 9.39
C ARG A 79 12.90 -6.70 8.54
N ALA A 80 13.54 -5.68 7.97
CA ALA A 80 14.75 -5.83 7.15
C ALA A 80 16.07 -5.78 7.96
N GLY A 81 16.00 -5.63 9.29
CA GLY A 81 17.17 -5.54 10.18
C GLY A 81 17.18 -6.59 11.29
N ASN A 82 16.37 -7.63 11.18
CA ASN A 82 16.31 -8.72 12.15
C ASN A 82 16.28 -10.07 11.42
N GLU A 83 17.40 -10.38 10.76
CA GLU A 83 17.74 -11.74 10.34
C GLU A 83 18.65 -12.33 11.44
N PRO A 84 18.28 -13.45 12.09
CA PRO A 84 19.18 -14.15 13.00
C PRO A 84 20.31 -14.82 12.21
N ALA A 85 21.54 -14.69 12.72
CA ALA A 85 22.73 -15.38 12.23
C ALA A 85 22.63 -16.90 12.36
#